data_AF-A0A9E4L8A5-F1
#
_entry.id   AF-A0A9E4L8A5-F1
#
_cell.length_a   1.000
_cell.length_b   1.000
_cell.length_c   1.000
_cell.angle_alpha   90.00
_cell.angle_beta   90.00
_cell.angle_gamma   90.00
#
_symmetry.space_group_name_H-M   'P 1'
#
loop_
_entity.id
_entity.type
_entity.pdbx_description
1 polymer ?
#
loop_
_entity_poly.entity_id
_entity_poly.type
_entity_poly.pdbx_seq_one_letter_code
_entity_poly.pdbx_strand_id
1 'polypeptide(L)'
;MLRESSQTQQLVDNLDLSAVADATKDSGVAHGRLLIRFAEVVLGDDEAELAAVRQEVRAALGPQALVDASAIVATFMQMVRIADATGIAVVGP
;
A
#
# COMPACT_ATOMS: atom_id res chain seq x y z
N MET A 1 6.96 8.91 -13.95
CA MET A 1 5.58 9.32 -13.61
C MET A 1 5.53 10.19 -12.37
N LEU A 2 5.89 9.73 -11.16
CA LEU A 2 5.81 10.57 -9.94
C LEU A 2 6.69 11.84 -9.99
N ARG A 3 7.94 11.71 -10.46
CA ARG A 3 8.89 12.82 -10.60
C ARG A 3 8.42 13.91 -11.58
N GLU A 4 7.90 13.51 -12.73
CA GLU A 4 7.37 14.47 -13.71
C GLU A 4 6.07 15.13 -13.23
N SER A 5 5.17 14.38 -12.57
CA SER A 5 3.96 14.96 -11.98
C SER A 5 4.28 16.01 -10.93
N SER A 6 5.29 15.76 -10.09
CA SER A 6 5.73 16.72 -9.06
C SER A 6 6.35 17.99 -9.64
N GLN A 7 6.98 17.93 -10.82
CA GLN A 7 7.56 19.10 -11.51
C GLN A 7 6.47 20.00 -12.08
N THR A 8 5.43 19.41 -12.70
CA THR A 8 4.28 20.15 -13.24
C THR A 8 3.49 20.90 -12.16
N GLN A 9 3.48 20.40 -10.93
CA GLN A 9 2.79 21.03 -9.80
C GLN A 9 3.70 21.93 -8.94
N GLN A 10 4.98 22.11 -9.30
CA GLN A 10 5.99 22.84 -8.51
C GLN A 10 6.12 22.35 -7.05
N LEU A 11 5.95 21.04 -6.82
CA LEU A 11 5.98 20.44 -5.47
C LEU A 11 7.34 19.80 -5.11
N VAL A 12 8.29 19.77 -6.04
CA VAL A 12 9.52 18.97 -5.92
C VAL A 12 10.38 19.38 -4.73
N ASP A 13 10.48 20.68 -4.43
CA ASP A 13 11.37 21.20 -3.39
C ASP A 13 10.86 20.94 -1.96
N ASN A 14 9.60 20.51 -1.79
CA ASN A 14 8.96 20.28 -0.48
C ASN A 14 8.34 18.88 -0.35
N LEU A 15 8.66 17.94 -1.25
CA LEU A 15 8.07 16.61 -1.23
C LEU A 15 8.82 15.69 -0.25
N ASP A 16 8.26 15.49 0.94
CA ASP A 16 8.73 14.46 1.86
C ASP A 16 8.28 13.08 1.39
N LEU A 17 9.17 12.39 0.68
CA LEU A 17 8.96 11.02 0.20
C LEU A 17 9.22 9.96 1.26
N SER A 18 9.68 10.34 2.46
CA SER A 18 10.10 9.36 3.44
C SER A 18 8.95 8.48 3.95
N ALA A 19 7.71 8.99 3.94
CA ALA A 19 6.53 8.20 4.26
C ALA A 19 6.17 7.11 3.23
N VAL A 20 6.79 7.12 2.04
CA VAL A 20 6.63 6.05 1.04
C VAL A 20 7.49 4.83 1.40
N ALA A 21 8.64 5.06 2.04
CA ALA A 21 9.59 4.01 2.41
C ALA A 21 9.52 3.62 3.90
N ASP A 22 8.90 4.46 4.73
CA ASP A 22 8.79 4.29 6.17
C ASP A 22 7.32 4.35 6.59
N ALA A 23 6.74 3.19 6.85
CA ALA A 23 5.36 3.01 7.29
C ALA A 23 5.05 3.69 8.64
N THR A 24 6.06 4.08 9.41
CA THR A 24 5.88 4.78 10.70
C THR A 24 5.63 6.28 10.54
N LYS A 25 5.91 6.83 9.36
CA LYS A 25 5.70 8.25 9.06
C LYS A 25 4.28 8.50 8.56
N ASP A 26 3.78 9.71 8.88
CA ASP A 26 2.49 10.15 8.38
C ASP A 26 2.60 10.47 6.89
N SER A 27 1.80 9.78 6.08
CA SER A 27 1.72 10.01 4.63
C SER A 27 0.71 11.10 4.26
N GLY A 28 -0.04 11.65 5.23
CA GLY A 28 -1.14 12.57 4.99
C GLY A 28 -2.38 11.90 4.36
N VAL A 29 -2.32 10.59 4.11
CA VAL A 29 -3.44 9.80 3.61
C VAL A 29 -4.37 9.45 4.75
N ALA A 30 -5.65 9.80 4.60
CA ALA A 30 -6.68 9.42 5.57
C ALA A 30 -6.69 7.90 5.78
N HIS A 31 -6.62 7.48 7.04
CA HIS A 31 -6.50 6.07 7.44
C HIS A 31 -5.27 5.33 6.87
N GLY A 32 -4.23 6.03 6.41
CA GLY A 32 -3.06 5.44 5.76
C GLY A 32 -2.38 4.37 6.60
N ARG A 33 -2.18 4.61 7.90
CA ARG A 33 -1.62 3.61 8.83
C ARG A 33 -2.46 2.34 8.94
N LEU A 34 -3.78 2.46 8.96
CA LEU A 34 -4.69 1.31 9.00
C LEU A 34 -4.63 0.51 7.70
N LEU A 35 -4.56 1.20 6.56
CA LEU A 35 -4.44 0.56 5.24
C LEU A 35 -3.09 -0.13 5.05
N ILE A 36 -2.00 0.47 5.53
CA ILE A 36 -0.67 -0.16 5.54
C ILE A 36 -0.69 -1.43 6.41
N ARG A 37 -1.20 -1.34 7.64
CA ARG A 37 -1.33 -2.51 8.52
C ARG A 37 -2.18 -3.60 7.89
N PHE A 38 -3.28 -3.25 7.22
CA PHE A 38 -4.08 -4.23 6.50
C PHE A 38 -3.28 -4.94 5.40
N ALA A 39 -2.51 -4.19 4.60
CA ALA A 39 -1.67 -4.78 3.55
C ALA A 39 -0.60 -5.71 4.11
N GLU A 40 0.02 -5.37 5.25
CA GLU A 40 1.02 -6.20 5.94
C GLU A 40 0.39 -7.50 6.47
N VAL A 41 -0.72 -7.40 7.19
CA VAL A 41 -1.37 -8.56 7.83
C VAL A 41 -1.94 -9.53 6.80
N VAL A 42 -2.42 -9.05 5.64
CA VAL A 42 -2.91 -9.94 4.56
C VAL A 42 -1.80 -10.84 4.00
N LEU A 43 -0.53 -10.43 4.10
CA LEU A 43 0.62 -11.20 3.64
C LEU A 43 1.14 -12.20 4.70
N GLY A 44 0.68 -12.10 5.95
CA GLY A 44 1.08 -12.97 7.04
C GLY A 44 0.17 -14.19 7.22
N ASP A 45 0.50 -15.00 8.23
CA ASP A 45 -0.20 -16.26 8.54
C ASP A 45 -1.16 -16.13 9.75
N ASP A 46 -1.28 -14.95 10.37
CA ASP A 46 -2.16 -14.74 11.53
C ASP A 46 -3.60 -14.44 11.09
N GLU A 47 -4.42 -15.50 11.02
CA GLU A 47 -5.83 -15.38 10.64
C GLU A 47 -6.66 -14.54 11.62
N ALA A 48 -6.30 -14.53 12.91
CA ALA A 48 -7.02 -13.79 13.93
C ALA A 48 -6.75 -12.29 13.79
N GLU A 49 -5.48 -11.92 13.56
CA GLU A 49 -5.11 -10.54 13.28
C GLU A 49 -5.76 -10.05 11.97
N LEU A 50 -5.76 -10.88 10.93
CA LEU A 50 -6.41 -10.56 9.66
C LEU A 50 -7.92 -10.34 9.81
N ALA A 51 -8.59 -11.18 10.60
CA ALA A 51 -10.01 -10.99 10.90
C ALA A 51 -10.26 -9.67 11.65
N ALA A 52 -9.43 -9.35 12.64
CA ALA A 52 -9.55 -8.12 13.42
C ALA A 52 -9.37 -6.87 12.55
N VAL A 53 -8.31 -6.82 11.75
CA VAL A 53 -8.00 -5.64 10.93
C VAL A 53 -9.02 -5.43 9.81
N ARG A 54 -9.62 -6.51 9.26
CA ARG A 54 -10.74 -6.39 8.29
C ARG A 54 -11.97 -5.74 8.91
N GLN A 55 -12.29 -6.07 10.17
CA GLN A 55 -13.38 -5.40 10.87
C GLN A 55 -13.05 -3.94 11.14
N GLU A 56 -11.82 -3.62 11.50
CA GLU A 56 -11.36 -2.25 11.73
C GLU A 56 -11.47 -1.39 10.47
N VAL A 57 -10.98 -1.88 9.32
CA VAL A 57 -11.13 -1.23 8.00
C VAL A 57 -12.60 -1.04 7.64
N ARG A 58 -13.42 -2.08 7.80
CA ARG A 58 -14.87 -2.00 7.51
C ARG A 58 -15.58 -0.99 8.40
N ALA A 59 -15.22 -0.89 9.68
CA ALA A 59 -15.83 0.04 10.62
C ALA A 59 -15.44 1.49 10.31
N ALA A 60 -14.16 1.73 9.96
CA ALA A 60 -13.66 3.08 9.71
C ALA A 60 -13.96 3.60 8.30
N LEU A 61 -13.93 2.75 7.27
CA LEU A 61 -14.05 3.16 5.86
C LEU A 61 -15.29 2.59 5.15
N GLY A 62 -15.98 1.63 5.77
CA GLY A 62 -17.15 0.98 5.19
C GLY A 62 -16.82 -0.28 4.37
N PRO A 63 -17.85 -1.07 4.01
CA PRO A 63 -17.68 -2.36 3.34
C PRO A 63 -17.14 -2.25 1.91
N GLN A 64 -17.48 -1.19 1.17
CA GLN A 64 -16.96 -0.98 -0.19
C GLN A 64 -15.45 -0.71 -0.18
N ALA A 65 -14.99 0.17 0.72
CA ALA A 65 -13.58 0.47 0.86
C ALA A 65 -12.74 -0.77 1.27
N LEU A 66 -13.30 -1.68 2.06
CA LEU A 66 -12.64 -2.95 2.37
C LEU A 66 -12.46 -3.82 1.11
N VAL A 67 -13.47 -3.88 0.23
CA VAL A 67 -13.39 -4.60 -1.04
C VAL A 67 -12.32 -3.98 -1.94
N ASP A 68 -12.33 -2.66 -2.08
CA ASP A 68 -11.37 -1.93 -2.91
C ASP A 68 -9.93 -2.13 -2.40
N ALA A 69 -9.71 -1.98 -1.09
CA ALA A 69 -8.39 -2.23 -0.49
C ALA A 69 -7.92 -3.67 -0.73
N SER A 70 -8.82 -4.65 -0.59
CA SER A 70 -8.51 -6.06 -0.87
C SER A 70 -8.13 -6.29 -2.34
N ALA A 71 -8.84 -5.63 -3.28
CA ALA A 71 -8.55 -5.70 -4.70
C ALA A 71 -7.18 -5.10 -5.04
N ILE A 72 -6.80 -3.99 -4.41
CA ILE A 72 -5.47 -3.40 -4.56
C ILE A 72 -4.39 -4.36 -4.10
N VAL A 73 -4.52 -4.93 -2.90
CA VAL A 73 -3.55 -5.90 -2.37
C VAL A 73 -3.41 -7.10 -3.31
N ALA A 74 -4.53 -7.67 -3.77
CA ALA A 74 -4.53 -8.80 -4.71
C ALA A 74 -3.84 -8.46 -6.03
N THR A 75 -4.04 -7.24 -6.54
CA THR A 75 -3.41 -6.76 -7.79
C THR A 75 -1.89 -6.70 -7.66
N PHE A 76 -1.37 -6.16 -6.56
CA PHE A 76 0.08 -6.14 -6.32
C PHE A 76 0.65 -7.55 -6.15
N MET A 77 -0.01 -8.44 -5.41
CA MET A 77 0.43 -9.83 -5.28
C MET A 77 0.46 -10.56 -6.63
N GLN A 78 -0.52 -10.30 -7.50
CA GLN A 78 -0.52 -10.85 -8.85
C GLN A 78 0.71 -10.37 -9.63
N MET A 79 1.04 -9.08 -9.58
CA MET A 79 2.20 -8.52 -10.26
C MET A 79 3.52 -9.12 -9.74
N VAL A 80 3.66 -9.29 -8.41
CA VAL A 80 4.82 -9.95 -7.80
C VAL A 80 4.96 -11.38 -8.34
N ARG A 81 3.88 -12.17 -8.33
CA ARG A 81 3.92 -13.54 -8.85
C ARG A 81 4.25 -13.62 -10.35
N ILE A 82 3.77 -12.67 -11.15
CA ILE A 82 4.13 -12.59 -12.58
C ILE A 82 5.62 -12.28 -12.73
N ALA A 83 6.14 -11.31 -11.98
CA ALA A 83 7.55 -10.93 -12.02
C ALA A 83 8.46 -12.11 -11.63
N ASP A 84 8.12 -12.82 -10.56
CA ASP A 84 8.84 -14.02 -10.10
C ASP A 84 8.81 -15.13 -11.16
N ALA A 85 7.64 -15.39 -11.75
CA ALA A 85 7.45 -16.45 -12.75
C ALA A 85 8.15 -16.15 -14.09
N THR A 86 8.29 -14.87 -14.44
CA THR A 86 8.91 -14.45 -15.71
C THR A 86 10.38 -14.09 -15.58
N GLY A 87 10.92 -14.09 -14.35
CA GLY A 87 12.31 -13.77 -14.09
C GLY A 87 12.66 -12.31 -14.39
N ILE A 88 11.71 -11.38 -14.18
CA ILE A 88 12.02 -9.94 -14.26
C ILE A 88 13.12 -9.66 -13.24
N ALA A 89 14.33 -9.39 -13.74
CA ALA A 89 15.44 -9.02 -12.90
C ALA A 89 15.11 -7.70 -12.20
N VAL A 90 15.28 -7.66 -10.88
CA VAL A 90 15.48 -6.39 -10.19
C VAL A 90 16.78 -5.85 -10.75
N VAL A 91 16.71 -4.87 -11.66
CA VAL A 91 17.91 -4.17 -12.11
C VAL A 91 18.46 -3.48 -10.87
N GLY A 92 19.49 -4.08 -10.27
CA GLY A 92 20.22 -3.50 -9.15
C GLY A 92 20.85 -2.16 -9.56
N PRO A 93 21.19 -1.29 -8.59
CA PRO A 93 21.86 -0.03 -8.88
C PRO A 93 23.18 -0.20 -9.64
#